data_AF-A0A7J7L0D3-F1
#
_entry.id   AF-A0A7J7L0D3-F1
#
_cell.length_a   1.000
_cell.length_b   1.000
_cell.length_c   1.000
_cell.angle_alpha   90.00
_cell.angle_beta   90.00
_cell.angle_gamma   90.00
#
_symmetry.space_group_name_H-M   'P 1'
#
loop_
_entity.id
_entity.type
_entity.pdbx_description
1 polymer ?
#
loop_
_entity_poly.entity_id
_entity_poly.type
_entity_poly.pdbx_seq_one_letter_code
_entity_poly.pdbx_strand_id
1 'polypeptide(L)' 'MSLMWDNCCYSKLQCVMCYLQGHSPDCCPWLYTKCRFFHCDGIRKLMTSYTTKNYNIKYLKCQHSKCAEF' A
#
# COMPACT_ATOMS: atom_id res chain seq x y z
N MET A 1 -22.57 -6.39 -19.68
CA MET A 1 -21.82 -6.75 -18.45
C MET A 1 -21.12 -5.51 -17.94
N SER A 2 -21.63 -4.94 -16.84
CA SER A 2 -21.07 -3.72 -16.25
C SER A 2 -19.82 -4.08 -15.44
N LEU A 3 -18.64 -3.68 -15.90
CA LEU A 3 -17.41 -3.83 -15.14
C LEU A 3 -17.23 -2.57 -14.29
N MET A 4 -17.56 -2.68 -13.02
CA MET A 4 -17.44 -1.65 -11.98
C MET A 4 -15.97 -1.35 -11.63
N TRP A 5 -15.12 -0.95 -12.59
CA TRP A 5 -13.69 -0.65 -12.34
C TRP A 5 -13.27 0.81 -12.60
N ASP A 6 -14.19 1.70 -13.00
CA ASP A 6 -13.76 3.00 -13.52
C ASP A 6 -13.77 4.18 -12.53
N ASN A 7 -14.12 3.98 -11.25
CA ASN A 7 -14.31 5.11 -10.33
C ASN A 7 -13.57 5.09 -8.98
N CYS A 8 -12.75 4.07 -8.67
CA CYS A 8 -12.14 3.98 -7.32
C CYS A 8 -10.65 4.41 -7.25
N CYS A 9 -9.99 4.61 -8.40
CA CYS A 9 -8.53 4.73 -8.40
C CYS A 9 -7.98 6.12 -8.67
N TYR A 10 -8.59 7.01 -9.45
CA TYR A 10 -7.93 8.29 -9.75
C TYR A 10 -7.97 9.26 -8.55
N SER A 11 -6.79 9.68 -8.10
CA SER A 11 -6.61 10.69 -7.06
C SER A 11 -5.65 11.78 -7.54
N LYS A 12 -6.06 13.04 -7.38
CA LYS A 12 -5.17 14.21 -7.54
C LYS A 12 -4.23 14.40 -6.34
N LEU A 13 -4.57 13.82 -5.19
CA LEU A 13 -3.71 13.80 -4.03
C LEU A 13 -2.58 12.78 -4.23
N GLN A 14 -1.41 13.14 -3.73
CA GLN A 14 -0.25 12.27 -3.70
C GLN A 14 -0.52 11.05 -2.81
N CYS A 15 -0.28 9.85 -3.34
CA CYS A 15 -0.41 8.61 -2.58
C CYS A 15 0.59 8.59 -1.43
N VAL A 16 0.09 8.46 -0.19
CA VAL A 16 0.92 8.48 1.03
C VAL A 16 1.92 7.33 1.13
N MET A 17 1.75 6.27 0.33
CA MET A 17 2.59 5.07 0.39
C MET A 17 3.75 5.07 -0.60
N CYS A 18 3.58 5.67 -1.78
CA CYS A 18 4.61 5.67 -2.83
C CYS A 18 4.96 7.08 -3.33
N TYR A 19 4.27 8.11 -2.83
CA TYR A 19 4.50 9.52 -3.16
C TYR A 19 4.28 9.88 -4.63
N LEU A 20 3.52 9.07 -5.37
CA LEU A 20 3.10 9.36 -6.75
C LEU A 20 1.64 9.82 -6.77
N GLN A 21 1.27 10.60 -7.79
CA GLN A 21 -0.11 11.01 -8.04
C GLN A 21 -0.81 10.04 -9.00
N GLY A 22 -2.10 10.27 -9.26
CA GLY A 22 -2.87 9.52 -10.24
C GLY A 22 -3.48 8.22 -9.71
N HIS A 23 -3.25 7.89 -8.45
CA HIS A 23 -3.91 6.76 -7.80
C HIS A 23 -4.24 7.01 -6.30
N SER A 24 -5.32 6.42 -5.81
CA SER A 24 -5.63 6.32 -4.38
C SER A 24 -4.76 5.23 -3.72
N PRO A 25 -4.55 5.27 -2.38
CA PRO A 25 -3.77 4.25 -1.68
C PRO A 25 -4.22 2.81 -1.99
N ASP A 26 -5.52 2.56 -2.13
CA ASP A 26 -6.07 1.23 -2.45
C ASP A 26 -5.65 0.70 -3.82
N CYS A 27 -5.28 1.60 -4.74
CA CYS A 27 -4.81 1.28 -6.09
C CYS A 27 -3.30 1.52 -6.26
N CYS A 28 -2.54 1.57 -5.16
CA CYS A 28 -1.10 1.80 -5.23
C CYS A 28 -0.41 0.70 -6.03
N PRO A 29 0.46 1.04 -7.03
CA PRO A 29 1.15 0.05 -7.85
C PRO A 29 2.15 -0.80 -7.07
N TRP A 30 2.45 -0.40 -5.82
CA TRP A 30 3.30 -1.17 -4.91
C TRP A 30 2.51 -2.24 -4.16
N LEU A 31 1.18 -2.23 -4.20
CA LEU A 31 0.37 -3.28 -3.60
C LEU A 31 0.65 -4.63 -4.28
N TYR A 32 0.84 -5.68 -3.49
CA TYR A 32 1.17 -7.04 -3.96
C TYR A 32 2.49 -7.20 -4.73
N THR A 33 3.33 -6.17 -4.79
CA THR A 33 4.69 -6.27 -5.34
C THR A 33 5.67 -6.87 -4.31
N LYS A 34 6.79 -7.43 -4.79
CA LYS A 34 7.85 -8.02 -3.95
C LYS A 34 8.37 -7.03 -2.91
N CYS A 35 8.52 -7.46 -1.66
CA CYS A 35 9.11 -6.70 -0.58
C CYS A 35 10.44 -6.01 -0.94
N ARG A 36 10.71 -4.86 -0.29
CA ARG A 36 11.91 -4.06 -0.57
C ARG A 36 13.18 -4.77 -0.08
N PHE A 37 13.06 -5.55 0.98
CA PHE A 37 14.18 -6.25 1.59
C PHE A 37 14.62 -7.40 0.70
N PHE A 38 15.90 -7.38 0.31
CA PHE A 38 16.48 -8.33 -0.64
C PHE A 38 16.32 -9.79 -0.19
N HIS A 39 16.49 -10.05 1.11
CA HIS A 39 16.34 -11.37 1.72
C HIS A 39 14.88 -11.74 2.05
N CYS A 40 13.91 -10.93 1.61
CA CYS A 40 12.50 -11.20 1.77
C CYS A 40 11.88 -11.64 0.43
N ASP A 41 11.30 -12.83 0.44
CA ASP A 41 10.51 -13.40 -0.65
C ASP A 41 9.01 -13.02 -0.60
N GLY A 42 8.60 -12.31 0.46
CA GLY A 42 7.21 -11.87 0.64
C GLY A 42 6.78 -10.72 -0.28
N ILE A 43 5.48 -10.44 -0.23
CA ILE A 43 4.84 -9.31 -0.93
C ILE A 43 4.43 -8.19 0.02
N ARG A 44 4.22 -6.98 -0.50
CA ARG A 44 3.63 -5.86 0.22
C ARG A 44 2.11 -6.00 0.31
N LYS A 45 1.55 -5.86 1.51
CA LYS A 45 0.11 -5.82 1.78
C LYS A 45 -0.28 -4.44 2.29
N LEU A 46 -1.51 -4.03 2.01
CA LEU A 46 -2.11 -2.82 2.53
C LEU A 46 -2.56 -3.05 3.98
N MET A 47 -2.13 -2.17 4.88
CA MET A 47 -2.51 -2.18 6.28
C MET A 47 -3.03 -0.80 6.69
N THR A 48 -3.90 -0.77 7.70
CA THR A 48 -4.36 0.48 8.33
C THR A 48 -3.74 0.59 9.71
N SER A 49 -3.16 1.75 10.03
CA SER A 49 -2.64 2.05 11.37
C SER A 49 -3.78 2.48 12.29
N TYR A 50 -3.80 1.91 13.49
CA TYR A 50 -4.73 2.27 14.56
C TYR A 50 -4.00 2.88 15.77
N THR A 51 -2.75 3.30 15.60
CA THR A 51 -2.00 4.01 16.65
C THR A 51 -2.54 5.43 16.84
N THR A 52 -2.47 5.97 18.05
CA THR A 52 -2.96 7.33 18.36
C THR A 52 -2.31 8.42 17.49
N LYS A 53 -1.01 8.29 17.20
CA LYS A 53 -0.26 9.24 16.37
C LYS A 53 -0.59 9.16 14.88
N ASN A 54 -0.99 7.99 14.37
CA ASN A 54 -1.20 7.73 12.95
C ASN A 54 -2.52 6.98 12.72
N TYR A 55 -3.61 7.46 13.32
CA TYR A 55 -4.89 6.77 13.27
C TYR A 55 -5.50 6.83 11.87
N ASN A 56 -6.00 5.68 11.37
CA ASN A 56 -6.57 5.50 10.03
C ASN A 56 -5.63 5.79 8.85
N ILE A 57 -4.31 5.87 9.08
CA ILE A 57 -3.34 6.03 8.00
C ILE A 57 -3.03 4.67 7.37
N LYS A 58 -3.16 4.59 6.04
CA LYS A 58 -2.80 3.40 5.26
C LYS A 58 -1.30 3.33 5.01
N TYR A 59 -0.73 2.14 5.13
CA TYR A 59 0.69 1.89 4.88
C TYR A 59 0.93 0.50 4.27
N LEU A 60 2.08 0.32 3.63
CA LEU A 60 2.50 -0.97 3.09
C LEU A 60 3.32 -1.72 4.13
N LYS A 61 2.96 -2.98 4.37
CA LYS A 61 3.71 -3.90 5.23
C LYS A 61 4.10 -5.15 4.45
N CYS A 62 5.32 -5.64 4.67
CA CYS A 62 5.69 -6.95 4.15
C CYS A 62 4.87 -8.06 4.81
N GLN A 63 4.47 -9.05 4.01
CA GLN A 63 3.68 -10.18 4.48
C GLN A 63 4.36 -10.94 5.62
N HIS A 64 5.66 -11.17 5.51
CA HIS A 64 6.44 -11.89 6.53
C HIS A 64 6.97 -10.90 7.56
N SER A 65 6.66 -11.15 8.83
CA SER A 65 7.12 -10.32 9.96
C SER A 65 8.65 -10.25 10.06
N LYS A 66 9.34 -11.34 9.68
CA LYS A 66 10.80 -11.42 9.61
C LYS A 66 11.43 -10.50 8.56
N CYS A 67 10.63 -9.93 7.67
CA CYS A 67 11.09 -8.96 6.68
C CYS A 67 11.04 -7.51 7.20
N ALA A 68 10.70 -7.30 8.47
CA ALA A 68 10.58 -5.98 9.09
C ALA A 68 11.74 -5.65 10.04
N GLU A 69 12.82 -6.44 10.05
CA GLU A 69 13.89 -6.27 11.03
C GLU A 69 14.82 -5.10 10.68
N PHE A 70 14.60 -4.00 11.39
CA PHE A 70 15.64 -3.31 12.15
C PHE A 70 15.14 -3.17 13.59
#